data_AF-A0A9E3NQD1-F1
#
_entry.id   AF-A0A9E3NQD1-F1
#
_cell.length_a   1.000
_cell.length_b   1.000
_cell.length_c   1.000
_cell.angle_alpha   90.00
_cell.angle_beta   90.00
_cell.angle_gamma   90.00
#
_symmetry.space_group_name_H-M   'P 1'
#
loop_
_entity.id
_entity.type
_entity.pdbx_description
1 polymer ?
#
loop_
_entity_poly.entity_id
_entity_poly.type
_entity_poly.pdbx_seq_one_letter_code
_entity_poly.pdbx_strand_id
1 'polypeptide(L)'
;MKAGIAPELLLSQVKNTASWLWADARVAPVIEALEGGGFASLLAAHFATVATFVPTDVDARIRHHVWAAMESGEEIAAACDVVDRAASWDARWVSERAEPDGDGCVSGHDGEWLGVRAGALGRAASLGANDVVERLIAQLDGELAREEALFVSAFEGGAPARRVLALATILAHNLGDLSRVVEAWPGRDEVASLRARYARLGHPDGLARRRPFVAAGILNKAIMSLENHRFLALRKARALRASRALLLPIGPWFDAWGEIVATHDALSERDRADVVTALLELHASSPDQQGCLRALAGMHRATRGGLELYVASLPARLRKDALRGRVRDALDVTVSHFEARIDRRYRAERDRL
;
A
#
# COMPACT_ATOMS: atom_id res chain seq x y z
N MET A 1 -27.41 4.95 -13.43
CA MET A 1 -26.12 4.59 -12.78
C MET A 1 -25.65 3.23 -13.31
N LYS A 2 -24.40 3.09 -13.79
CA LYS A 2 -23.81 1.76 -14.03
C LYS A 2 -23.90 0.98 -12.72
N ALA A 3 -24.57 -0.18 -12.74
CA ALA A 3 -24.77 -1.03 -11.56
C ALA A 3 -23.47 -1.12 -10.74
N GLY A 4 -23.55 -0.74 -9.47
CA GLY A 4 -22.45 -0.94 -8.52
C GLY A 4 -22.22 -2.42 -8.28
N ILE A 5 -21.14 -2.76 -7.58
CA ILE A 5 -21.01 -4.10 -6.99
C ILE A 5 -22.14 -4.31 -5.98
N ALA A 6 -22.81 -5.47 -6.04
CA ALA A 6 -23.84 -5.79 -5.06
C ALA A 6 -23.21 -5.84 -3.65
N PRO A 7 -23.84 -5.26 -2.61
CA PRO A 7 -23.28 -5.22 -1.25
C PRO A 7 -22.88 -6.61 -0.73
N GLU A 8 -23.68 -7.64 -1.00
CA GLU A 8 -23.43 -9.01 -0.56
C GLU A 8 -22.19 -9.60 -1.26
N LEU A 9 -22.02 -9.28 -2.55
CA LEU A 9 -20.83 -9.69 -3.31
C LEU A 9 -19.58 -8.98 -2.80
N LEU A 10 -19.66 -7.68 -2.48
CA LEU A 10 -18.54 -6.93 -1.92
C LEU A 10 -18.13 -7.50 -0.56
N LEU A 11 -19.10 -7.73 0.34
CA LEU A 11 -18.86 -8.35 1.64
C LEU A 11 -18.22 -9.75 1.50
N SER A 12 -18.73 -10.56 0.56
CA SER A 12 -18.14 -11.87 0.25
C SER A 12 -16.70 -11.77 -0.25
N GLN A 13 -16.36 -10.75 -1.04
CA GLN A 13 -14.99 -10.52 -1.51
C GLN A 13 -14.07 -10.17 -0.35
N VAL A 14 -14.51 -9.27 0.56
CA VAL A 14 -13.73 -8.90 1.75
C VAL A 14 -13.52 -10.12 2.64
N LYS A 15 -14.56 -10.93 2.92
CA LYS A 15 -14.44 -12.17 3.71
C LYS A 15 -13.44 -13.17 3.11
N ASN A 16 -13.38 -13.26 1.78
CA ASN A 16 -12.43 -14.14 1.10
C ASN A 16 -10.98 -13.61 1.07
N THR A 17 -10.80 -12.30 1.23
CA THR A 17 -9.49 -11.64 1.17
C THR A 17 -8.87 -11.43 2.55
N ALA A 18 -9.69 -11.08 3.55
CA ALA A 18 -9.27 -10.68 4.88
C ALA A 18 -10.19 -11.29 5.94
N SER A 19 -10.37 -12.61 5.92
CA SER A 19 -11.28 -13.34 6.83
C SER A 19 -10.95 -13.12 8.31
N TRP A 20 -9.67 -12.90 8.63
CA TRP A 20 -9.18 -12.66 9.99
C TRP A 20 -9.74 -11.38 10.63
N LEU A 21 -10.31 -10.45 9.84
CA LEU A 21 -10.98 -9.25 10.37
C LEU A 21 -12.08 -9.59 11.37
N TRP A 22 -12.89 -10.62 11.08
CA TRP A 22 -14.02 -11.01 11.94
C TRP A 22 -13.60 -11.63 13.28
N ALA A 23 -12.31 -11.92 13.47
CA ALA A 23 -11.77 -12.39 14.74
C ALA A 23 -11.15 -11.26 15.58
N ASP A 24 -11.05 -10.04 15.05
CA ASP A 24 -10.40 -8.91 15.70
C ASP A 24 -11.42 -7.85 16.14
N ALA A 25 -11.64 -7.73 17.45
CA ALA A 25 -12.60 -6.77 17.99
C ALA A 25 -12.27 -5.30 17.66
N ARG A 26 -11.00 -4.99 17.35
CA ARG A 26 -10.57 -3.62 17.01
C ARG A 26 -11.18 -3.11 15.71
N VAL A 27 -11.50 -4.02 14.78
CA VAL A 27 -12.07 -3.65 13.47
C VAL A 27 -13.60 -3.64 13.44
N ALA A 28 -14.27 -3.72 14.59
CA ALA A 28 -15.74 -3.64 14.66
C ALA A 28 -16.33 -2.44 13.90
N PRO A 29 -15.77 -1.21 13.97
CA PRO A 29 -16.28 -0.08 13.17
C PRO A 29 -16.19 -0.30 11.66
N VAL A 30 -15.17 -1.03 11.20
CA VAL A 30 -14.98 -1.37 9.78
C VAL A 30 -16.03 -2.40 9.34
N ILE A 31 -16.28 -3.40 10.18
CA ILE A 31 -17.30 -4.45 9.91
C ILE A 31 -18.70 -3.83 9.86
N GLU A 32 -19.03 -2.96 10.80
CA GLU A 32 -20.31 -2.24 10.80
C GLU A 32 -20.49 -1.42 9.51
N ALA A 33 -19.46 -0.69 9.08
CA ALA A 33 -19.48 0.07 7.84
C ALA A 33 -19.61 -0.83 6.59
N LEU A 34 -18.98 -2.02 6.59
CA LEU A 34 -19.13 -3.02 5.52
C LEU A 34 -20.55 -3.53 5.39
N GLU A 35 -21.21 -3.81 6.52
CA GLU A 35 -22.56 -4.40 6.57
C GLU A 35 -23.66 -3.36 6.34
N GLY A 36 -23.41 -2.09 6.65
CA GLY A 36 -24.36 -0.98 6.44
C GLY A 36 -24.61 -0.58 4.98
N GLY A 37 -23.77 -1.02 4.04
CA GLY A 37 -23.91 -0.73 2.61
C GLY A 37 -23.54 0.69 2.18
N GLY A 38 -23.89 1.03 0.93
CA GLY A 38 -23.70 2.38 0.38
C GLY A 38 -22.24 2.80 0.22
N PHE A 39 -21.96 4.09 0.46
CA PHE A 39 -20.61 4.64 0.32
C PHE A 39 -19.67 4.16 1.44
N ALA A 40 -20.18 4.04 2.66
CA ALA A 40 -19.43 3.54 3.81
C ALA A 40 -18.89 2.13 3.57
N SER A 41 -19.70 1.23 2.99
CA SER A 41 -19.24 -0.14 2.68
C SER A 41 -18.15 -0.17 1.61
N LEU A 42 -18.17 0.76 0.64
CA LEU A 42 -17.10 0.85 -0.37
C LEU A 42 -15.78 1.31 0.27
N LEU A 43 -15.82 2.31 1.15
CA LEU A 43 -14.63 2.79 1.87
C LEU A 43 -14.07 1.72 2.81
N ALA A 44 -14.94 1.03 3.53
CA ALA A 44 -14.56 -0.05 4.45
C ALA A 44 -13.97 -1.26 3.70
N ALA A 45 -14.54 -1.64 2.56
CA ALA A 45 -14.01 -2.72 1.73
C ALA A 45 -12.63 -2.38 1.16
N HIS A 46 -12.45 -1.12 0.74
CA HIS A 46 -11.17 -0.64 0.26
C HIS A 46 -10.13 -0.66 1.38
N PHE A 47 -10.44 -0.04 2.52
CA PHE A 47 -9.57 -0.02 3.71
C PHE A 47 -9.13 -1.43 4.09
N ALA A 48 -10.08 -2.36 4.20
CA ALA A 48 -9.85 -3.74 4.60
C ALA A 48 -8.94 -4.53 3.66
N THR A 49 -8.86 -4.17 2.37
CA THR A 49 -8.27 -5.05 1.34
C THR A 49 -7.14 -4.41 0.53
N VAL A 50 -6.99 -3.09 0.51
CA VAL A 50 -6.02 -2.39 -0.36
C VAL A 50 -4.56 -2.82 -0.13
N ALA A 51 -4.19 -3.11 1.12
CA ALA A 51 -2.85 -3.59 1.50
C ALA A 51 -2.71 -5.12 1.51
N THR A 52 -3.70 -5.86 0.99
CA THR A 52 -3.70 -7.33 0.94
C THR A 52 -3.31 -7.86 -0.44
N PHE A 53 -3.24 -9.19 -0.60
CA PHE A 53 -2.91 -9.81 -1.88
C PHE A 53 -3.98 -9.59 -2.96
N VAL A 54 -5.25 -9.53 -2.58
CA VAL A 54 -6.40 -9.42 -3.50
C VAL A 54 -7.30 -8.26 -3.09
N PRO A 55 -6.89 -7.01 -3.41
CA PRO A 55 -7.71 -5.84 -3.10
C PRO A 55 -9.04 -5.87 -3.86
N THR A 56 -10.07 -5.28 -3.27
CA THR A 56 -11.33 -5.00 -3.96
C THR A 56 -11.14 -3.92 -5.01
N ASP A 57 -11.83 -4.03 -6.15
CA ASP A 57 -11.73 -3.06 -7.25
C ASP A 57 -12.79 -1.95 -7.11
N VAL A 58 -12.64 -1.13 -6.06
CA VAL A 58 -13.58 -0.04 -5.74
C VAL A 58 -12.94 1.35 -5.82
N ASP A 59 -11.63 1.46 -6.10
CA ASP A 59 -10.88 2.72 -6.21
C ASP A 59 -11.60 3.78 -7.05
N ALA A 60 -11.95 3.43 -8.29
CA ALA A 60 -12.57 4.38 -9.21
C ALA A 60 -13.97 4.82 -8.73
N ARG A 61 -14.67 3.96 -7.98
CA ARG A 61 -15.98 4.29 -7.40
C ARG A 61 -15.82 5.32 -6.29
N ILE A 62 -14.93 5.07 -5.33
CA ILE A 62 -14.73 5.95 -4.17
C ILE A 62 -13.96 7.24 -4.50
N ARG A 63 -13.15 7.24 -5.57
CA ARG A 63 -12.38 8.43 -6.00
C ARG A 63 -13.11 9.29 -7.04
N HIS A 64 -14.08 8.74 -7.78
CA HIS A 64 -14.73 9.48 -8.88
C HIS A 64 -16.24 9.29 -8.96
N HIS A 65 -16.72 8.05 -9.12
CA HIS A 65 -18.10 7.83 -9.54
C HIS A 65 -19.14 8.26 -8.50
N VAL A 66 -18.86 8.05 -7.20
CA VAL A 66 -19.76 8.47 -6.12
C VAL A 66 -19.89 9.98 -6.10
N TRP A 67 -18.77 10.70 -6.17
CA TRP A 67 -18.75 12.17 -6.18
C TRP A 67 -19.44 12.74 -7.42
N ALA A 68 -19.20 12.17 -8.60
CA ALA A 68 -19.82 12.63 -9.84
C ALA A 68 -21.35 12.51 -9.83
N ALA A 69 -21.92 11.61 -9.00
CA ALA A 69 -23.35 11.42 -8.87
C ALA A 69 -24.02 12.37 -7.87
N MET A 70 -23.26 13.07 -7.02
CA MET A 70 -23.81 14.03 -6.06
C MET A 70 -24.15 15.35 -6.74
N GLU A 71 -25.28 15.95 -6.42
CA GLU A 71 -25.83 17.12 -7.12
C GLU A 71 -25.75 18.40 -6.29
N SER A 72 -25.46 18.30 -4.99
CA SER A 72 -25.40 19.46 -4.09
C SER A 72 -24.14 19.46 -3.21
N GLY A 73 -23.79 20.64 -2.67
CA GLY A 73 -22.73 20.78 -1.67
C GLY A 73 -23.05 20.08 -0.35
N GLU A 74 -24.33 20.02 0.03
CA GLU A 74 -24.80 19.33 1.25
C GLU A 74 -24.56 17.82 1.16
N GLU A 75 -24.86 17.20 0.02
CA GLU A 75 -24.59 15.78 -0.22
C GLU A 75 -23.09 15.46 -0.12
N ILE A 76 -22.23 16.33 -0.67
CA ILE A 76 -20.78 16.17 -0.58
C ILE A 76 -20.31 16.33 0.86
N ALA A 77 -20.80 17.35 1.58
CA ALA A 77 -20.45 17.58 2.98
C ALA A 77 -20.79 16.35 3.85
N ALA A 78 -22.00 15.81 3.71
CA ALA A 78 -22.43 14.62 4.43
C ALA A 78 -21.57 13.38 4.08
N ALA A 79 -21.19 13.22 2.82
CA ALA A 79 -20.31 12.15 2.40
C ALA A 79 -18.85 12.33 2.88
N CYS A 80 -18.35 13.56 2.97
CA CYS A 80 -17.06 13.86 3.58
C CYS A 80 -17.02 13.44 5.05
N ASP A 81 -18.12 13.55 5.79
CA ASP A 81 -18.18 13.06 7.17
C ASP A 81 -18.05 11.53 7.25
N VAL A 82 -18.51 10.80 6.23
CA VAL A 82 -18.27 9.34 6.11
C VAL A 82 -16.79 9.06 5.84
N VAL A 83 -16.16 9.84 4.95
CA VAL A 83 -14.73 9.74 4.65
C VAL A 83 -13.89 10.03 5.89
N ASP A 84 -14.23 11.04 6.67
CA ASP A 84 -13.49 11.40 7.89
C ASP A 84 -13.57 10.30 8.95
N ARG A 85 -14.71 9.61 9.08
CA ARG A 85 -14.83 8.41 9.94
C ARG A 85 -14.00 7.25 9.43
N ALA A 86 -13.95 7.03 8.11
CA ALA A 86 -13.11 5.96 7.53
C ALA A 86 -11.61 6.28 7.68
N ALA A 87 -11.25 7.55 7.53
CA ALA A 87 -9.88 8.03 7.63
C ALA A 87 -9.32 8.01 9.07
N SER A 88 -10.18 7.91 10.09
CA SER A 88 -9.74 7.76 11.48
C SER A 88 -9.44 6.32 11.89
N TRP A 89 -9.71 5.34 11.03
CA TRP A 89 -9.34 3.95 11.29
C TRP A 89 -7.83 3.75 11.22
N ASP A 90 -7.30 2.96 12.14
CA ASP A 90 -5.88 2.68 12.22
C ASP A 90 -5.48 1.63 11.17
N ALA A 91 -4.71 2.05 10.17
CA ALA A 91 -4.25 1.20 9.07
C ALA A 91 -3.47 -0.03 9.56
N ARG A 92 -2.87 0.00 10.75
CA ARG A 92 -2.15 -1.15 11.34
C ARG A 92 -3.09 -2.33 11.59
N TRP A 93 -4.40 -2.11 11.68
CA TRP A 93 -5.37 -3.20 11.79
C TRP A 93 -5.36 -4.08 10.53
N VAL A 94 -5.02 -3.53 9.37
CA VAL A 94 -5.20 -4.20 8.07
C VAL A 94 -3.99 -4.18 7.15
N SER A 95 -2.87 -3.65 7.63
CA SER A 95 -1.64 -3.49 6.87
C SER A 95 -0.41 -3.74 7.73
N GLU A 96 0.61 -4.35 7.14
CA GLU A 96 1.99 -4.37 7.65
C GLU A 96 2.87 -3.32 6.97
N ARG A 97 2.26 -2.42 6.19
CA ARG A 97 2.91 -1.37 5.41
C ARG A 97 2.62 0.00 6.00
N ALA A 98 3.05 0.19 7.24
CA ALA A 98 2.87 1.42 7.98
C ALA A 98 4.15 1.75 8.76
N GLU A 99 4.48 3.03 8.84
CA GLU A 99 5.59 3.56 9.64
C GLU A 99 5.04 4.34 10.84
N PRO A 100 5.64 4.23 12.04
CA PRO A 100 5.14 4.91 13.24
C PRO A 100 5.21 6.45 13.13
N ASP A 101 4.14 7.11 13.56
CA ASP A 101 4.00 8.57 13.63
C ASP A 101 3.28 8.96 14.93
N GLY A 102 4.05 9.32 15.97
CA GLY A 102 3.52 9.52 17.32
C GLY A 102 2.76 8.28 17.82
N ASP A 103 1.50 8.48 18.23
CA ASP A 103 0.59 7.39 18.66
C ASP A 103 -0.06 6.65 17.47
N GLY A 104 0.04 7.22 16.26
CA GLY A 104 -0.53 6.70 15.01
C GLY A 104 0.52 6.11 14.07
N CYS A 105 0.22 6.19 12.77
CA CYS A 105 1.12 5.78 11.70
C CYS A 105 0.89 6.61 10.43
N VAL A 106 1.84 6.50 9.50
CA VAL A 106 1.67 6.86 8.09
C VAL A 106 1.76 5.58 7.24
N SER A 107 0.94 5.50 6.20
CA SER A 107 0.77 4.31 5.38
C SER A 107 0.24 4.65 3.99
N GLY A 108 0.12 3.63 3.13
CA GLY A 108 -0.54 3.80 1.83
C GLY A 108 -2.02 4.19 1.93
N HIS A 109 -2.69 3.87 3.05
CA HIS A 109 -4.09 4.23 3.28
C HIS A 109 -4.29 5.75 3.37
N ASP A 110 -3.28 6.51 3.83
CA ASP A 110 -3.36 7.97 3.83
C ASP A 110 -3.45 8.52 2.40
N GLY A 111 -2.73 7.92 1.45
CA GLY A 111 -2.84 8.16 0.01
C GLY A 111 -4.23 7.89 -0.57
N GLU A 112 -4.88 6.83 -0.07
CA GLU A 112 -6.26 6.52 -0.42
C GLU A 112 -7.21 7.64 -0.01
N TRP A 113 -7.04 8.17 1.20
CA TRP A 113 -7.87 9.24 1.73
C TRP A 113 -7.56 10.58 1.07
N LEU A 114 -6.32 10.87 0.71
CA LEU A 114 -5.96 12.00 -0.14
C LEU A 114 -6.68 11.91 -1.50
N GLY A 115 -6.65 10.74 -2.14
CA GLY A 115 -7.34 10.52 -3.41
C GLY A 115 -8.87 10.67 -3.32
N VAL A 116 -9.48 10.10 -2.27
CA VAL A 116 -10.93 10.23 -2.05
C VAL A 116 -11.34 11.68 -1.80
N ARG A 117 -10.61 12.41 -0.94
CA ARG A 117 -10.86 13.84 -0.67
C ARG A 117 -10.61 14.70 -1.90
N ALA A 118 -9.63 14.38 -2.73
CA ALA A 118 -9.44 15.06 -4.01
C ALA A 118 -10.62 14.84 -4.97
N GLY A 119 -11.22 13.65 -4.97
CA GLY A 119 -12.47 13.39 -5.71
C GLY A 119 -13.59 14.31 -5.26
N ALA A 120 -13.80 14.42 -3.94
CA ALA A 120 -14.77 15.32 -3.34
C ALA A 120 -14.48 16.79 -3.67
N LEU A 121 -13.21 17.21 -3.60
CA LEU A 121 -12.78 18.59 -3.87
C LEU A 121 -13.10 19.01 -5.31
N GLY A 122 -12.74 18.16 -6.28
CA GLY A 122 -13.02 18.43 -7.69
C GLY A 122 -14.52 18.58 -7.97
N ARG A 123 -15.36 17.76 -7.31
CA ARG A 123 -16.82 17.88 -7.43
C ARG A 123 -17.34 19.13 -6.74
N ALA A 124 -16.93 19.41 -5.51
CA ALA A 124 -17.38 20.56 -4.73
C ALA A 124 -17.06 21.87 -5.46
N ALA A 125 -15.85 22.01 -6.00
CA ALA A 125 -15.44 23.15 -6.80
C ALA A 125 -16.30 23.31 -8.06
N SER A 126 -16.61 22.19 -8.75
CA SER A 126 -17.49 22.21 -9.94
C SER A 126 -18.94 22.61 -9.64
N LEU A 127 -19.39 22.50 -8.39
CA LEU A 127 -20.72 22.91 -7.94
C LEU A 127 -20.74 24.29 -7.26
N GLY A 128 -19.59 24.95 -7.10
CA GLY A 128 -19.48 26.21 -6.37
C GLY A 128 -19.74 26.08 -4.86
N ALA A 129 -19.53 24.88 -4.28
CA ALA A 129 -19.72 24.62 -2.85
C ALA A 129 -18.51 25.11 -2.03
N ASN A 130 -18.33 26.42 -1.94
CA ASN A 130 -17.10 27.06 -1.42
C ASN A 130 -16.71 26.60 -0.01
N ASP A 131 -17.67 26.50 0.93
CA ASP A 131 -17.37 26.06 2.30
C ASP A 131 -16.78 24.64 2.34
N VAL A 132 -17.29 23.74 1.48
CA VAL A 132 -16.79 22.37 1.35
C VAL A 132 -15.41 22.35 0.69
N VAL A 133 -15.19 23.21 -0.30
CA VAL A 133 -13.88 23.38 -0.96
C VAL A 133 -12.84 23.83 0.06
N GLU A 134 -13.13 24.85 0.87
CA GLU A 134 -12.21 25.36 1.90
C GLU A 134 -11.86 24.29 2.93
N ARG A 135 -12.87 23.55 3.44
CA ARG A 135 -12.66 22.41 4.35
C ARG A 135 -11.72 21.37 3.74
N LEU A 136 -11.97 20.95 2.50
CA LEU A 136 -11.20 19.90 1.84
C LEU A 136 -9.76 20.34 1.53
N ILE A 137 -9.54 21.60 1.15
CA ILE A 137 -8.20 22.17 0.98
C ILE A 137 -7.45 22.10 2.31
N ALA A 138 -8.07 22.54 3.41
CA ALA A 138 -7.44 22.51 4.73
C ALA A 138 -7.07 21.07 5.16
N GLN A 139 -7.94 20.09 4.90
CA GLN A 139 -7.66 18.68 5.18
C GLN A 139 -6.51 18.12 4.33
N LEU A 140 -6.52 18.36 3.01
CA LEU A 140 -5.47 17.90 2.11
C LEU A 140 -4.11 18.54 2.46
N ASP A 141 -4.09 19.86 2.69
CA ASP A 141 -2.85 20.56 3.02
C ASP A 141 -2.32 20.16 4.39
N GLY A 142 -3.20 19.94 5.38
CA GLY A 142 -2.83 19.47 6.71
C GLY A 142 -2.17 18.09 6.66
N GLU A 143 -2.74 17.16 5.90
CA GLU A 143 -2.17 15.82 5.72
C GLU A 143 -0.84 15.87 4.97
N LEU A 144 -0.76 16.63 3.87
CA LEU A 144 0.51 16.83 3.15
C LEU A 144 1.59 17.47 4.04
N ALA A 145 1.22 18.42 4.90
CA ALA A 145 2.17 19.03 5.84
C ALA A 145 2.64 18.02 6.91
N ARG A 146 1.76 17.16 7.41
CA ARG A 146 2.10 16.08 8.34
C ARG A 146 3.11 15.10 7.72
N GLU A 147 2.80 14.57 6.53
CA GLU A 147 3.68 13.64 5.82
C GLU A 147 5.04 14.27 5.50
N GLU A 148 5.04 15.53 5.05
CA GLU A 148 6.25 16.30 4.74
C GLU A 148 7.12 16.46 6.00
N ALA A 149 6.54 16.89 7.12
CA ALA A 149 7.26 17.06 8.38
C ALA A 149 7.85 15.74 8.90
N LEU A 150 7.08 14.64 8.82
CA LEU A 150 7.53 13.31 9.22
C LEU A 150 8.73 12.84 8.38
N PHE A 151 8.68 13.04 7.06
CA PHE A 151 9.79 12.67 6.19
C PHE A 151 11.01 13.54 6.41
N VAL A 152 10.84 14.86 6.55
CA VAL A 152 11.94 15.79 6.86
C VAL A 152 12.62 15.38 8.16
N SER A 153 11.85 15.12 9.22
CA SER A 153 12.37 14.68 10.52
C SER A 153 13.20 13.40 10.39
N ALA A 154 12.72 12.39 9.65
CA ALA A 154 13.46 11.15 9.45
C ALA A 154 14.70 11.32 8.55
N PHE A 155 14.56 12.05 7.44
CA PHE A 155 15.60 12.21 6.43
C PHE A 155 16.75 13.08 6.95
N GLU A 156 16.44 14.27 7.48
CA GLU A 156 17.42 15.22 7.98
C GLU A 156 17.92 14.82 9.38
N GLY A 157 17.06 14.26 10.23
CA GLY A 157 17.41 13.78 11.56
C GLY A 157 18.25 12.50 11.59
N GLY A 158 18.61 11.94 10.44
CA GLY A 158 19.53 10.81 10.35
C GLY A 158 18.93 9.48 10.82
N ALA A 159 17.62 9.28 10.61
CA ALA A 159 16.99 8.00 10.90
C ALA A 159 17.62 6.86 10.06
N PRO A 160 17.50 5.59 10.52
CA PRO A 160 18.02 4.45 9.77
C PRO A 160 17.46 4.40 8.34
N ALA A 161 18.31 4.00 7.38
CA ALA A 161 17.96 3.94 5.95
C ALA A 161 16.62 3.23 5.70
N ARG A 162 16.36 2.13 6.42
CA ARG A 162 15.09 1.39 6.34
C ARG A 162 13.87 2.26 6.55
N ARG A 163 13.85 3.08 7.61
CA ARG A 163 12.72 3.97 7.94
C ARG A 163 12.55 5.05 6.86
N VAL A 164 13.65 5.69 6.47
CA VAL A 164 13.61 6.74 5.44
C VAL A 164 13.09 6.21 4.11
N LEU A 165 13.56 5.03 3.70
CA LEU A 165 13.13 4.39 2.45
C LEU A 165 11.68 3.91 2.52
N ALA A 166 11.23 3.38 3.66
CA ALA A 166 9.83 3.01 3.85
C ALA A 166 8.90 4.23 3.75
N LEU A 167 9.25 5.34 4.42
CA LEU A 167 8.54 6.62 4.27
C LEU A 167 8.57 7.11 2.83
N ALA A 168 9.73 7.06 2.15
CA ALA A 168 9.85 7.47 0.75
C ALA A 168 8.89 6.69 -0.16
N THR A 169 8.74 5.38 0.08
CA THR A 169 7.79 4.53 -0.65
C THR A 169 6.34 4.89 -0.36
N ILE A 170 5.98 5.08 0.91
CA ILE A 170 4.63 5.46 1.31
C ILE A 170 4.25 6.81 0.69
N LEU A 171 5.07 7.83 0.87
CA LEU A 171 4.81 9.17 0.37
C LEU A 171 4.74 9.21 -1.16
N ALA A 172 5.66 8.54 -1.86
CA ALA A 172 5.61 8.47 -3.32
C ALA A 172 4.33 7.80 -3.83
N HIS A 173 3.83 6.80 -3.11
CA HIS A 173 2.55 6.17 -3.42
C HIS A 173 1.38 7.15 -3.15
N ASN A 174 1.34 7.77 -1.98
CA ASN A 174 0.26 8.67 -1.57
C ASN A 174 0.11 9.87 -2.51
N LEU A 175 1.23 10.49 -2.88
CA LEU A 175 1.26 11.59 -3.84
C LEU A 175 0.89 11.15 -5.26
N GLY A 176 1.25 9.92 -5.63
CA GLY A 176 0.86 9.32 -6.90
C GLY A 176 -0.66 9.16 -7.02
N ASP A 177 -1.30 8.69 -5.97
CA ASP A 177 -2.76 8.55 -5.92
C ASP A 177 -3.49 9.89 -5.91
N LEU A 178 -3.01 10.86 -5.14
CA LEU A 178 -3.51 12.24 -5.18
C LEU A 178 -3.41 12.81 -6.61
N SER A 179 -2.22 12.75 -7.23
CA SER A 179 -1.98 13.28 -8.57
C SER A 179 -2.90 12.64 -9.60
N ARG A 180 -3.05 11.31 -9.55
CA ARG A 180 -3.89 10.54 -10.48
C ARG A 180 -5.35 10.99 -10.44
N VAL A 181 -5.88 11.29 -9.25
CA VAL A 181 -7.27 11.76 -9.12
C VAL A 181 -7.42 13.19 -9.64
N VAL A 182 -6.51 14.07 -9.26
CA VAL A 182 -6.51 15.49 -9.63
C VAL A 182 -6.34 15.70 -11.14
N GLU A 183 -5.48 14.92 -11.78
CA GLU A 183 -5.27 14.94 -13.23
C GLU A 183 -6.50 14.44 -14.01
N ALA A 184 -7.33 13.59 -13.40
CA ALA A 184 -8.55 13.07 -14.02
C ALA A 184 -9.75 14.04 -13.93
N TRP A 185 -9.63 15.16 -13.21
CA TRP A 185 -10.70 16.16 -13.18
C TRP A 185 -10.99 16.73 -14.58
N PRO A 186 -12.23 17.16 -14.88
CA PRO A 186 -12.56 17.81 -16.15
C PRO A 186 -11.71 19.07 -16.40
N GLY A 187 -11.39 19.36 -17.66
CA GLY A 187 -10.62 20.55 -18.07
C GLY A 187 -11.43 21.85 -17.98
N ARG A 188 -11.87 22.25 -16.79
CA ARG A 188 -12.58 23.50 -16.53
C ARG A 188 -11.73 24.48 -15.72
N ASP A 189 -12.01 25.77 -15.87
CA ASP A 189 -11.22 26.83 -15.25
C ASP A 189 -11.35 26.82 -13.72
N GLU A 190 -12.51 26.43 -13.17
CA GLU A 190 -12.79 26.45 -11.73
C GLU A 190 -11.89 25.49 -10.94
N VAL A 191 -11.37 24.44 -11.58
CA VAL A 191 -10.49 23.44 -10.96
C VAL A 191 -9.04 23.54 -11.43
N ALA A 192 -8.72 24.44 -12.37
CA ALA A 192 -7.39 24.53 -12.96
C ALA A 192 -6.31 24.90 -11.94
N SER A 193 -6.59 25.86 -11.07
CA SER A 193 -5.68 26.28 -10.00
C SER A 193 -5.47 25.19 -8.96
N LEU A 194 -6.54 24.49 -8.57
CA LEU A 194 -6.48 23.35 -7.65
C LEU A 194 -5.71 22.18 -8.27
N ARG A 195 -5.87 21.94 -9.58
CA ARG A 195 -5.09 20.92 -10.30
C ARG A 195 -3.61 21.24 -10.24
N ALA A 196 -3.23 22.49 -10.56
CA ALA A 196 -1.83 22.92 -10.49
C ALA A 196 -1.24 22.83 -9.07
N ARG A 197 -2.08 23.01 -8.03
CA ARG A 197 -1.68 22.92 -6.62
C ARG A 197 -1.35 21.51 -6.17
N TYR A 198 -2.09 20.49 -6.61
CA TYR A 198 -1.99 19.13 -6.07
C TYR A 198 -1.40 18.09 -7.05
N ALA A 199 -1.33 18.40 -8.34
CA ALA A 199 -0.71 17.50 -9.30
C ALA A 199 0.82 17.45 -9.11
N ARG A 200 1.36 16.23 -9.15
CA ARG A 200 2.80 15.96 -9.30
C ARG A 200 3.70 16.63 -8.24
N LEU A 201 3.22 16.74 -7.01
CA LEU A 201 3.95 17.35 -5.88
C LEU A 201 5.35 16.75 -5.63
N GLY A 202 5.50 15.44 -5.86
CA GLY A 202 6.77 14.71 -5.72
C GLY A 202 7.62 14.63 -7.00
N HIS A 203 7.26 15.36 -8.06
CA HIS A 203 7.99 15.32 -9.33
C HIS A 203 8.85 16.57 -9.54
N PRO A 204 10.08 16.44 -10.08
CA PRO A 204 10.95 17.60 -10.36
C PRO A 204 10.35 18.65 -11.30
N ASP A 205 9.45 18.25 -12.19
CA ASP A 205 8.76 19.10 -13.16
C ASP A 205 7.35 19.52 -12.71
N GLY A 206 6.94 19.18 -11.47
CA GLY A 206 5.68 19.64 -10.90
C GLY A 206 5.67 21.15 -10.67
N LEU A 207 4.53 21.80 -10.94
CA LEU A 207 4.34 23.25 -10.77
C LEU A 207 4.40 23.66 -9.30
N ALA A 208 3.68 22.95 -8.43
CA ALA A 208 3.66 23.16 -6.98
C ALA A 208 4.56 22.16 -6.21
N ARG A 209 5.60 21.64 -6.88
CA ARG A 209 6.49 20.61 -6.30
C ARG A 209 7.04 21.02 -4.93
N ARG A 210 7.16 20.05 -4.02
CA ARG A 210 7.77 20.26 -2.70
C ARG A 210 9.07 19.48 -2.59
N ARG A 211 10.14 20.13 -2.14
CA ARG A 211 11.49 19.54 -2.13
C ARG A 211 11.57 18.21 -1.36
N PRO A 212 11.00 18.07 -0.15
CA PRO A 212 11.04 16.79 0.57
C PRO A 212 10.33 15.67 -0.18
N PHE A 213 9.19 15.96 -0.82
CA PHE A 213 8.47 15.00 -1.64
C PHE A 213 9.22 14.61 -2.93
N VAL A 214 9.93 15.55 -3.55
CA VAL A 214 10.81 15.24 -4.68
C VAL A 214 11.95 14.31 -4.24
N ALA A 215 12.56 14.56 -3.09
CA ALA A 215 13.58 13.68 -2.52
C ALA A 215 13.03 12.27 -2.23
N ALA A 216 11.85 12.17 -1.60
CA ALA A 216 11.15 10.90 -1.38
C ALA A 216 10.87 10.16 -2.71
N GLY A 217 10.37 10.88 -3.73
CA GLY A 217 10.13 10.32 -5.06
C GLY A 217 11.39 9.79 -5.74
N ILE A 218 12.52 10.52 -5.63
CA ILE A 218 13.81 10.09 -6.17
C ILE A 218 14.33 8.84 -5.45
N LEU A 219 14.33 8.83 -4.12
CA LEU A 219 14.76 7.66 -3.34
C LEU A 219 13.89 6.43 -3.63
N ASN A 220 12.57 6.60 -3.67
CA ASN A 220 11.66 5.51 -4.00
C ASN A 220 11.94 4.98 -5.40
N LYS A 221 12.04 5.85 -6.42
CA LYS A 221 12.34 5.44 -7.79
C LYS A 221 13.70 4.72 -7.87
N ALA A 222 14.71 5.28 -7.24
CA ALA A 222 16.08 4.78 -7.31
C ALA A 222 16.28 3.45 -6.58
N ILE A 223 15.54 3.15 -5.50
CA ILE A 223 15.84 2.02 -4.61
C ILE A 223 14.64 1.08 -4.43
N MET A 224 13.43 1.62 -4.26
CA MET A 224 12.30 0.89 -3.65
C MET A 224 11.15 0.56 -4.60
N SER A 225 11.04 1.25 -5.73
CA SER A 225 9.88 1.19 -6.63
C SER A 225 9.58 -0.23 -7.10
N LEU A 226 10.62 -0.96 -7.53
CA LEU A 226 10.52 -2.36 -7.93
C LEU A 226 10.03 -3.29 -6.80
N GLU A 227 10.35 -2.97 -5.55
CA GLU A 227 10.08 -3.83 -4.40
C GLU A 227 8.64 -3.75 -3.90
N ASN A 228 7.90 -2.71 -4.28
CA ASN A 228 6.58 -2.43 -3.71
C ASN A 228 5.47 -2.40 -4.77
N HIS A 229 5.74 -2.92 -5.98
CA HIS A 229 4.73 -3.15 -7.00
C HIS A 229 3.78 -4.31 -6.64
N ARG A 230 2.71 -4.48 -7.44
CA ARG A 230 1.68 -5.51 -7.21
C ARG A 230 2.29 -6.91 -7.27
N PHE A 231 2.28 -7.62 -6.15
CA PHE A 231 2.73 -9.01 -6.03
C PHE A 231 1.69 -10.00 -6.59
N LEU A 232 1.39 -9.89 -7.88
CA LEU A 232 0.25 -10.60 -8.50
C LEU A 232 0.35 -12.12 -8.38
N ALA A 233 1.55 -12.71 -8.38
CA ALA A 233 1.68 -14.16 -8.21
C ALA A 233 1.30 -14.64 -6.80
N LEU A 234 1.55 -13.83 -5.75
CA LEU A 234 1.16 -14.16 -4.37
C LEU A 234 -0.36 -14.28 -4.20
N ARG A 235 -1.16 -13.75 -5.13
CA ARG A 235 -2.62 -13.96 -5.16
C ARG A 235 -3.01 -15.44 -5.24
N LYS A 236 -2.16 -16.27 -5.87
CA LYS A 236 -2.41 -17.70 -6.04
C LYS A 236 -2.27 -18.47 -4.72
N ALA A 237 -1.39 -18.02 -3.82
CA ALA A 237 -1.20 -18.59 -2.50
C ALA A 237 -2.32 -18.14 -1.54
N ARG A 238 -3.51 -18.74 -1.69
CA ARG A 238 -4.73 -18.34 -0.95
C ARG A 238 -4.56 -18.40 0.56
N ALA A 239 -3.74 -19.32 1.07
CA ALA A 239 -3.52 -19.49 2.50
C ALA A 239 -2.88 -18.26 3.17
N LEU A 240 -2.20 -17.39 2.42
CA LEU A 240 -1.69 -16.11 2.94
C LEU A 240 -2.81 -15.15 3.42
N ARG A 241 -4.06 -15.43 3.08
CA ARG A 241 -5.24 -14.65 3.48
C ARG A 241 -5.81 -15.09 4.84
N ALA A 242 -5.29 -16.17 5.41
CA ALA A 242 -5.83 -16.76 6.63
C ALA A 242 -5.52 -15.96 7.90
N SER A 243 -4.48 -15.11 7.87
CA SER A 243 -4.01 -14.37 9.05
C SER A 243 -3.44 -13.01 8.66
N ARG A 244 -3.66 -12.01 9.52
CA ARG A 244 -3.05 -10.68 9.39
C ARG A 244 -1.52 -10.76 9.40
N ALA A 245 -0.94 -11.65 10.20
CA ALA A 245 0.52 -11.81 10.32
C ALA A 245 1.21 -12.28 9.03
N LEU A 246 0.42 -12.78 8.06
CA LEU A 246 0.92 -13.21 6.75
C LEU A 246 0.87 -12.10 5.69
N LEU A 247 0.39 -10.89 6.04
CA LEU A 247 0.43 -9.73 5.15
C LEU A 247 1.87 -9.32 4.86
N LEU A 248 2.09 -8.84 3.64
CA LEU A 248 3.42 -8.52 3.16
C LEU A 248 3.85 -7.12 3.65
N PRO A 249 5.00 -6.98 4.33
CA PRO A 249 5.49 -5.69 4.78
C PRO A 249 6.03 -4.85 3.61
N ILE A 250 6.62 -3.69 3.90
CA ILE A 250 7.33 -2.88 2.89
C ILE A 250 8.61 -3.60 2.48
N GLY A 251 8.76 -3.81 1.17
CA GLY A 251 9.94 -4.46 0.59
C GLY A 251 11.16 -3.54 0.61
N PRO A 252 12.39 -4.07 0.53
CA PRO A 252 12.72 -5.48 0.27
C PRO A 252 12.96 -6.36 1.52
N TRP A 253 12.68 -5.89 2.74
CA TRP A 253 13.05 -6.59 3.99
C TRP A 253 12.09 -7.74 4.34
N PHE A 254 12.03 -8.77 3.49
CA PHE A 254 11.10 -9.89 3.66
C PHE A 254 11.68 -11.09 4.40
N ASP A 255 12.89 -11.01 4.95
CA ASP A 255 13.49 -12.09 5.76
C ASP A 255 12.57 -12.53 6.90
N ALA A 256 12.18 -11.59 7.78
CA ALA A 256 11.31 -11.90 8.92
C ALA A 256 9.92 -12.40 8.48
N TRP A 257 9.38 -11.84 7.40
CA TRP A 257 8.11 -12.32 6.83
C TRP A 257 8.24 -13.75 6.29
N GLY A 258 9.35 -14.08 5.63
CA GLY A 258 9.64 -15.44 5.17
C GLY A 258 9.74 -16.43 6.34
N GLU A 259 10.36 -16.03 7.45
CA GLU A 259 10.42 -16.84 8.67
C GLU A 259 9.03 -17.07 9.27
N ILE A 260 8.18 -16.04 9.30
CA ILE A 260 6.76 -16.16 9.69
C ILE A 260 6.06 -17.16 8.78
N VAL A 261 6.13 -17.00 7.45
CA VAL A 261 5.47 -17.93 6.50
C VAL A 261 5.95 -19.38 6.72
N ALA A 262 7.25 -19.59 6.96
CA ALA A 262 7.77 -20.94 7.19
C ALA A 262 7.27 -21.58 8.49
N THR A 263 6.86 -20.80 9.48
CA THR A 263 6.52 -21.31 10.83
C THR A 263 5.06 -21.12 11.23
N HIS A 264 4.28 -20.34 10.50
CA HIS A 264 2.92 -19.98 10.90
C HIS A 264 1.97 -21.19 10.91
N ASP A 265 1.25 -21.39 12.01
CA ASP A 265 0.41 -22.57 12.26
C ASP A 265 -0.76 -22.72 11.28
N ALA A 266 -1.29 -21.61 10.78
CA ALA A 266 -2.35 -21.63 9.78
C ALA A 266 -1.92 -22.16 8.39
N LEU A 267 -0.63 -22.42 8.17
CA LEU A 267 -0.11 -22.91 6.89
C LEU A 267 0.26 -24.39 7.01
N SER A 268 -0.21 -25.21 6.07
CA SER A 268 0.31 -26.57 5.86
C SER A 268 1.61 -26.55 5.06
N GLU A 269 2.31 -27.67 4.96
CA GLU A 269 3.50 -27.79 4.09
C GLU A 269 3.16 -27.48 2.61
N ARG A 270 1.97 -27.91 2.17
CA ARG A 270 1.47 -27.62 0.82
C ARG A 270 1.26 -26.12 0.61
N ASP A 271 0.68 -25.43 1.59
CA ASP A 271 0.48 -23.98 1.51
C ASP A 271 1.82 -23.24 1.43
N ARG A 272 2.82 -23.68 2.20
CA ARG A 272 4.18 -23.13 2.12
C ARG A 272 4.81 -23.38 0.75
N ALA A 273 4.61 -24.55 0.15
CA ALA A 273 5.07 -24.84 -1.22
C ALA A 273 4.38 -23.95 -2.28
N ASP A 274 3.10 -23.62 -2.11
CA ASP A 274 2.39 -22.66 -2.96
C ASP A 274 2.97 -21.24 -2.83
N VAL A 275 3.35 -20.82 -1.62
CA VAL A 275 4.04 -19.54 -1.40
C VAL A 275 5.42 -19.54 -2.07
N VAL A 276 6.23 -20.59 -1.88
CA VAL A 276 7.53 -20.73 -2.56
C VAL A 276 7.36 -20.68 -4.08
N THR A 277 6.36 -21.37 -4.62
CA THR A 277 6.03 -21.33 -6.06
C THR A 277 5.76 -19.90 -6.52
N ALA A 278 4.92 -19.15 -5.80
CA ALA A 278 4.57 -17.78 -6.15
C ALA A 278 5.78 -16.83 -6.04
N LEU A 279 6.65 -17.00 -5.05
CA LEU A 279 7.89 -16.21 -4.90
C LEU A 279 8.90 -16.48 -6.03
N LEU A 280 9.04 -17.74 -6.45
CA LEU A 280 9.89 -18.11 -7.59
C LEU A 280 9.35 -17.54 -8.91
N GLU A 281 8.03 -17.58 -9.12
CA GLU A 281 7.41 -16.97 -10.30
C GLU A 281 7.63 -15.45 -10.33
N LEU A 282 7.47 -14.77 -9.20
CA LEU A 282 7.76 -13.34 -9.09
C LEU A 282 9.21 -13.03 -9.41
N HIS A 283 10.14 -13.75 -8.81
CA HIS A 283 11.56 -13.58 -9.08
C HIS A 283 11.89 -13.80 -10.56
N ALA A 284 11.33 -14.83 -11.19
CA ALA A 284 11.54 -15.07 -12.62
C ALA A 284 11.00 -13.92 -13.49
N SER A 285 9.87 -13.33 -13.11
CA SER A 285 9.25 -12.21 -13.85
C SER A 285 9.91 -10.85 -13.57
N SER A 286 10.56 -10.68 -12.42
CA SER A 286 11.27 -9.47 -12.02
C SER A 286 12.57 -9.82 -11.30
N PRO A 287 13.63 -10.23 -12.04
CA PRO A 287 14.85 -10.76 -11.44
C PRO A 287 15.61 -9.78 -10.54
N ASP A 288 15.38 -8.48 -10.73
CA ASP A 288 16.05 -7.42 -9.97
C ASP A 288 15.35 -7.12 -8.64
N GLN A 289 14.09 -7.56 -8.47
CA GLN A 289 13.38 -7.49 -7.20
C GLN A 289 14.02 -8.44 -6.18
N GLN A 290 14.50 -7.88 -5.07
CA GLN A 290 15.22 -8.61 -4.03
C GLN A 290 14.28 -9.18 -2.96
N GLY A 291 13.12 -8.56 -2.72
CA GLY A 291 12.19 -8.96 -1.67
C GLY A 291 11.83 -10.44 -1.73
N CYS A 292 11.53 -10.96 -2.92
CA CYS A 292 11.18 -12.39 -3.09
C CYS A 292 12.33 -13.32 -2.66
N LEU A 293 13.57 -12.96 -2.99
CA LEU A 293 14.76 -13.70 -2.58
C LEU A 293 14.98 -13.61 -1.07
N ARG A 294 14.70 -12.45 -0.45
CA ARG A 294 14.78 -12.28 1.01
C ARG A 294 13.73 -13.11 1.74
N ALA A 295 12.52 -13.19 1.22
CA ALA A 295 11.47 -14.07 1.74
C ALA A 295 11.89 -15.55 1.67
N LEU A 296 12.41 -16.00 0.52
CA LEU A 296 12.90 -17.37 0.35
C LEU A 296 14.06 -17.69 1.31
N ALA A 297 14.98 -16.74 1.52
CA ALA A 297 16.06 -16.90 2.49
C ALA A 297 15.55 -17.00 3.95
N GLY A 298 14.54 -16.20 4.31
CA GLY A 298 13.85 -16.32 5.60
C GLY A 298 13.20 -17.68 5.79
N MET A 299 12.43 -18.14 4.79
CA MET A 299 11.80 -19.46 4.81
C MET A 299 12.84 -20.59 4.93
N HIS A 300 13.96 -20.49 4.21
CA HIS A 300 15.05 -21.47 4.25
C HIS A 300 15.63 -21.62 5.65
N ARG A 301 15.95 -20.51 6.32
CA ARG A 301 16.55 -20.53 7.66
C ARG A 301 15.61 -21.08 8.73
N ALA A 302 14.33 -20.76 8.65
CA ALA A 302 13.33 -21.18 9.63
C ALA A 302 12.81 -22.62 9.42
N THR A 303 13.03 -23.21 8.24
CA THR A 303 12.57 -24.58 7.93
C THR A 303 13.66 -25.60 8.22
N ARG A 304 13.38 -26.62 9.04
CA ARG A 304 14.30 -27.75 9.22
C ARG A 304 14.49 -28.48 7.89
N GLY A 305 15.73 -28.50 7.39
CA GLY A 305 16.05 -29.06 6.07
C GLY A 305 15.91 -28.06 4.92
N GLY A 306 15.65 -26.78 5.19
CA GLY A 306 15.72 -25.72 4.18
C GLY A 306 14.57 -25.71 3.18
N LEU A 307 14.84 -25.17 1.98
CA LEU A 307 13.84 -25.11 0.90
C LEU A 307 13.67 -26.45 0.20
N GLU A 308 14.65 -27.34 0.38
CA GLU A 308 14.68 -28.71 -0.11
C GLU A 308 13.43 -29.48 0.32
N LEU A 309 12.88 -29.18 1.51
CA LEU A 309 11.62 -29.73 2.00
C LEU A 309 10.46 -29.54 1.01
N TYR A 310 10.37 -28.36 0.37
CA TYR A 310 9.24 -28.03 -0.49
C TYR A 310 9.39 -28.53 -1.92
N VAL A 311 10.59 -28.92 -2.36
CA VAL A 311 10.93 -29.17 -3.77
C VAL A 311 10.05 -30.24 -4.42
N ALA A 312 9.71 -31.31 -3.70
CA ALA A 312 8.85 -32.37 -4.23
C ALA A 312 7.44 -31.85 -4.58
N SER A 313 6.95 -30.88 -3.81
CA SER A 313 5.63 -30.25 -3.94
C SER A 313 5.60 -29.10 -4.95
N LEU A 314 6.77 -28.63 -5.42
CA LEU A 314 6.83 -27.59 -6.45
C LEU A 314 6.48 -28.12 -7.85
N PRO A 315 5.92 -27.26 -8.73
CA PRO A 315 5.80 -27.56 -10.15
C PRO A 315 7.14 -27.99 -10.74
N ALA A 316 7.15 -29.02 -11.59
CA ALA A 316 8.39 -29.64 -12.10
C ALA A 316 9.38 -28.63 -12.71
N ARG A 317 8.88 -27.60 -13.40
CA ARG A 317 9.69 -26.54 -14.00
C ARG A 317 10.46 -25.68 -12.99
N LEU A 318 9.97 -25.54 -11.75
CA LEU A 318 10.55 -24.68 -10.71
C LEU A 318 11.47 -25.41 -9.73
N ARG A 319 11.47 -26.76 -9.76
CA ARG A 319 12.23 -27.57 -8.79
C ARG A 319 13.73 -27.27 -8.80
N LYS A 320 14.30 -27.06 -9.98
CA LYS A 320 15.72 -26.71 -10.13
C LYS A 320 15.99 -25.27 -9.70
N ASP A 321 15.06 -24.36 -9.99
CA ASP A 321 15.21 -22.93 -9.72
C ASP A 321 15.23 -22.65 -8.21
N ALA A 322 14.47 -23.42 -7.42
CA ALA A 322 14.39 -23.29 -5.98
C ALA A 322 15.75 -23.44 -5.24
N LEU A 323 16.74 -24.09 -5.88
CA LEU A 323 18.01 -24.45 -5.25
C LEU A 323 19.25 -24.02 -6.06
N ARG A 324 19.10 -23.15 -7.07
CA ARG A 324 20.20 -22.76 -7.98
C ARG A 324 20.19 -21.26 -8.29
N GLY A 325 21.28 -20.81 -8.91
CA GLY A 325 21.44 -19.43 -9.38
C GLY A 325 21.20 -18.40 -8.27
N ARG A 326 20.52 -17.30 -8.62
CA ARG A 326 20.23 -16.19 -7.71
C ARG A 326 19.48 -16.60 -6.45
N VAL A 327 18.65 -17.66 -6.50
CA VAL A 327 17.97 -18.17 -5.31
C VAL A 327 19.00 -18.72 -4.34
N ARG A 328 19.87 -19.62 -4.80
CA ARG A 328 20.93 -20.20 -3.96
C ARG A 328 21.86 -19.13 -3.41
N ASP A 329 22.30 -18.20 -4.25
CA ASP A 329 23.17 -17.10 -3.84
C ASP A 329 22.53 -16.26 -2.72
N ALA A 330 21.22 -16.03 -2.79
CA ALA A 330 20.50 -15.25 -1.79
C ALA A 330 20.35 -15.96 -0.44
N LEU A 331 20.33 -17.30 -0.41
CA LEU A 331 20.27 -18.09 0.83
C LEU A 331 21.52 -17.88 1.69
N ASP A 332 22.67 -17.68 1.04
CA ASP A 332 23.97 -17.47 1.70
C ASP A 332 24.18 -16.01 2.15
N VAL A 333 23.30 -15.08 1.75
CA VAL A 333 23.37 -13.66 2.17
C VAL A 333 22.64 -13.43 3.49
N THR A 334 23.39 -13.11 4.53
CA THR A 334 22.84 -12.75 5.85
C THR A 334 22.00 -11.48 5.81
N VAL A 335 21.06 -11.33 6.76
CA VAL A 335 20.23 -10.13 6.92
C VAL A 335 21.11 -8.88 7.05
N SER A 336 22.12 -8.92 7.92
CA SER A 336 23.02 -7.80 8.16
C SER A 336 23.82 -7.39 6.92
N HIS A 337 24.28 -8.36 6.11
CA HIS A 337 24.96 -8.06 4.85
C HIS A 337 24.02 -7.37 3.87
N PHE A 338 22.79 -7.89 3.73
CA PHE A 338 21.78 -7.31 2.86
C PHE A 338 21.45 -5.87 3.26
N GLU A 339 21.18 -5.63 4.54
CA GLU A 339 20.86 -4.30 5.07
C GLU A 339 22.02 -3.32 4.88
N ALA A 340 23.26 -3.75 5.14
CA ALA A 340 24.44 -2.90 4.91
C ALA A 340 24.61 -2.52 3.42
N ARG A 341 24.21 -3.39 2.49
CA ARG A 341 24.21 -3.08 1.04
C ARG A 341 23.15 -2.05 0.68
N ILE A 342 21.94 -2.17 1.23
CA ILE A 342 20.87 -1.19 1.03
C ILE A 342 21.24 0.15 1.65
N ASP A 343 21.83 0.17 2.84
CA ASP A 343 22.31 1.39 3.50
C ASP A 343 23.39 2.10 2.69
N ARG A 344 24.38 1.38 2.14
CA ARG A 344 25.37 1.99 1.23
C ARG A 344 24.72 2.62 -0.01
N ARG A 345 23.73 1.96 -0.61
CA ARG A 345 22.98 2.50 -1.75
C ARG A 345 22.18 3.73 -1.36
N TYR A 346 21.52 3.70 -0.20
CA TYR A 346 20.78 4.84 0.34
C TYR A 346 21.69 6.06 0.54
N ARG A 347 22.86 5.90 1.18
CA ARG A 347 23.82 6.99 1.37
C ARG A 347 24.27 7.58 0.03
N ALA A 348 24.62 6.72 -0.93
CA ALA A 348 25.04 7.16 -2.26
C ALA A 348 23.95 7.96 -3.01
N GLU A 349 22.67 7.61 -2.87
CA GLU A 349 21.57 8.39 -3.46
C GLU A 349 21.26 9.65 -2.65
N ARG A 350 21.36 9.58 -1.32
CA ARG A 350 21.20 10.73 -0.42
C ARG A 350 22.22 11.82 -0.71
N ASP A 351 23.49 11.47 -0.92
CA ASP A 351 24.56 12.44 -1.17
C ASP A 351 24.40 13.19 -2.51
N ARG A 352 23.48 12.74 -3.39
CA ARG A 352 23.14 13.39 -4.66
C ARG A 352 21.95 14.36 -4.57
N LEU A 353 21.20 14.31 -3.47
CA LEU A 353 20.02 15.14 -3.19
C LEU A 353 20.43 16.41 -2.44
#